data_AF-A0A9D4NXK7-F1
#
_entry.id   AF-A0A9D4NXK7-F1
#
_cell.length_a   1.000
_cell.length_b   1.000
_cell.length_c   1.000
_cell.angle_alpha   90.00
_cell.angle_beta   90.00
_cell.angle_gamma   90.00
#
_symmetry.space_group_name_H-M   'P 1'
#
loop_
_entity.id
_entity.type
_entity.pdbx_description
1 polymer ?
#
loop_
_entity_poly.entity_id
_entity_poly.type
_entity_poly.pdbx_seq_one_letter_code
_entity_poly.pdbx_strand_id
1 'polypeptide(L)'
;MSISSKTSKFVVGVDNKKHDAAPNDNGDDDDDDYMSDKFLINDNSSQKTSLLHSHKQKYEHERYKRRMECQPKSKQIIKAMEEEKRQAGLSKPLLDPENKGFRLLQKMMTKTNDKIGSSSSCDQETNLKRKTVEQLIMERRPIDIELRIGRKGLGHESSVRNKRLKSESINKDNKRNFDQIDQDKFLRYQRLEQLDHYVRSEYFYCLWCGCRYDSNDDLIDNCPGNTRQLH
;
A
#
# COMPACT_ATOMS: atom_id res chain seq x y z
N MET A 1 59.26 48.16 24.75
CA MET A 1 60.19 47.24 24.05
C MET A 1 59.77 47.23 22.59
N SER A 2 60.22 48.17 21.76
CA SER A 2 61.56 48.27 21.17
C SER A 2 61.67 47.50 19.84
N ILE A 3 61.74 48.28 18.74
CA ILE A 3 62.58 48.08 17.52
C ILE A 3 62.08 46.92 16.61
N SER A 4 62.09 46.91 15.27
CA SER A 4 62.82 47.66 14.25
C SER A 4 62.17 47.47 12.87
N SER A 5 62.28 48.51 12.07
CA SER A 5 62.25 48.55 10.60
C SER A 5 63.13 47.52 9.90
N LYS A 6 62.75 47.11 8.68
CA LYS A 6 63.68 46.86 7.55
C LYS A 6 62.98 46.94 6.19
N THR A 7 63.29 48.01 5.47
CA THR A 7 63.11 48.21 4.03
C THR A 7 64.25 47.54 3.25
N SER A 8 63.97 46.96 2.09
CA SER A 8 64.95 46.63 1.03
C SER A 8 64.18 46.06 -0.17
N LYS A 9 64.42 46.33 -1.46
CA LYS A 9 65.23 47.27 -2.23
C LYS A 9 64.70 47.16 -3.66
N PHE A 10 64.65 48.29 -4.34
CA PHE A 10 64.55 48.45 -5.79
C PHE A 10 65.64 47.64 -6.51
N VAL A 11 65.30 46.94 -7.61
CA VAL A 11 66.24 46.68 -8.72
C VAL A 11 65.46 46.71 -10.03
N VAL A 12 65.83 47.67 -10.87
CA VAL A 12 65.49 47.77 -12.29
C VAL A 12 66.41 46.84 -13.05
N GLY A 13 65.87 46.01 -13.94
CA GLY A 13 66.65 45.15 -14.83
C GLY A 13 65.97 45.07 -16.19
N VAL A 14 66.41 45.93 -17.10
CA VAL A 14 66.10 45.89 -18.53
C VAL A 14 67.15 44.98 -19.16
N ASP A 15 66.74 43.88 -19.79
CA ASP A 15 67.59 43.17 -20.74
C ASP A 15 66.77 42.73 -21.95
N ASN A 16 66.96 43.47 -23.04
CA ASN A 16 66.53 43.14 -24.39
C ASN A 16 67.33 41.93 -24.90
N LYS A 17 66.63 40.86 -25.29
CA LYS A 17 67.15 39.93 -26.30
C LYS A 17 66.09 39.69 -27.36
N LYS A 18 66.35 40.30 -28.52
CA LYS A 18 65.76 40.00 -29.82
C LYS A 18 66.07 38.54 -30.17
N HIS A 19 65.07 37.80 -30.64
CA HIS A 19 65.28 36.72 -31.58
C HIS A 19 64.23 36.84 -32.68
N ASP A 20 64.77 36.88 -33.90
CA ASP A 20 64.08 37.12 -35.16
C ASP A 20 63.15 35.95 -35.52
N ALA A 21 61.93 36.28 -35.96
CA ALA A 21 61.08 35.38 -36.74
C ALA A 21 60.46 36.20 -37.88
N ALA A 22 60.73 35.74 -39.10
CA ALA A 22 60.38 36.36 -40.38
C ALA A 22 58.86 36.33 -40.65
N PRO A 23 58.38 37.04 -41.69
CA PRO A 23 57.02 37.57 -41.79
C PRO A 23 56.04 36.55 -42.37
N ASN A 24 54.79 36.61 -41.93
CA ASN A 24 53.67 36.09 -42.69
C ASN A 24 52.86 37.28 -43.20
N ASP A 25 52.98 37.50 -44.50
CA ASP A 25 52.17 38.37 -45.33
C ASP A 25 50.70 37.96 -45.24
N ASN A 26 49.80 38.94 -45.15
CA ASN A 26 48.54 39.04 -45.91
C ASN A 26 47.61 40.13 -45.31
N GLY A 27 47.47 41.23 -46.05
CA GLY A 27 46.20 41.93 -46.26
C GLY A 27 45.80 43.05 -45.28
N ASP A 28 46.09 44.30 -45.65
CA ASP A 28 45.28 45.47 -45.29
C ASP A 28 43.89 45.34 -45.94
N ASP A 29 42.85 45.38 -45.10
CA ASP A 29 41.51 45.91 -45.42
C ASP A 29 40.95 46.45 -44.09
N ASP A 30 41.19 47.74 -43.81
CA ASP A 30 40.65 48.49 -42.67
C ASP A 30 39.13 48.68 -42.85
N ASP A 31 38.35 47.62 -42.61
CA ASP A 31 36.93 47.74 -42.31
C ASP A 31 36.81 48.15 -40.83
N ASP A 32 36.61 49.45 -40.59
CA ASP A 32 36.23 50.00 -39.29
C ASP A 32 35.16 49.11 -38.62
N ASP A 33 35.54 48.44 -37.52
CA ASP A 33 34.70 47.48 -36.81
C ASP A 33 33.28 48.05 -36.58
N TYR A 34 32.33 47.48 -37.32
CA TYR A 34 30.89 47.75 -37.30
C TYR A 34 30.21 47.36 -35.96
N MET A 35 30.99 47.20 -34.89
CA MET A 35 30.53 47.03 -33.51
C MET A 35 31.33 47.87 -32.49
N SER A 36 32.05 48.91 -32.94
CA SER A 36 32.73 49.84 -32.03
C SER A 36 31.75 50.79 -31.33
N ASP A 37 32.01 51.08 -30.05
CA ASP A 37 31.21 51.90 -29.13
C ASP A 37 30.93 53.35 -29.60
N LYS A 38 31.40 53.74 -30.79
CA LYS A 38 31.19 55.07 -31.38
C LYS A 38 29.72 55.35 -31.69
N PHE A 39 28.91 54.32 -31.95
CA PHE A 39 27.54 54.45 -32.45
C PHE A 39 26.44 54.35 -31.37
N LEU A 40 26.76 53.98 -30.12
CA LEU A 40 25.76 53.71 -29.07
C LEU A 40 25.59 54.82 -28.02
N ILE A 41 26.32 55.94 -28.16
CA ILE A 41 26.40 56.97 -27.11
C ILE A 41 25.16 57.90 -27.07
N ASN A 42 24.26 57.85 -28.07
CA ASN A 42 23.33 58.97 -28.28
C ASN A 42 21.91 58.88 -27.68
N ASP A 43 21.52 57.79 -27.01
CA ASP A 43 20.15 57.66 -26.50
C ASP A 43 20.05 57.75 -24.97
N ASN A 44 20.20 58.99 -24.46
CA ASN A 44 19.85 59.36 -23.09
C ASN A 44 18.33 59.50 -22.90
N SER A 45 17.57 58.41 -23.00
CA SER A 45 16.17 58.38 -22.55
C SER A 45 16.00 57.49 -21.33
N SER A 46 15.58 58.16 -20.25
CA SER A 46 15.42 57.67 -18.90
C SER A 46 14.31 56.62 -18.82
N GLN A 47 14.64 55.35 -19.09
CA GLN A 47 13.85 54.21 -18.63
C GLN A 47 14.67 53.48 -17.56
N LYS A 48 14.49 53.87 -16.31
CA LYS A 48 15.09 53.17 -15.16
C LYS A 48 14.42 51.80 -15.02
N THR A 49 14.95 50.85 -15.77
CA THR A 49 14.63 49.43 -15.62
C THR A 49 14.90 49.00 -14.18
N SER A 50 14.15 48.06 -13.62
CA SER A 50 14.41 47.52 -12.27
C SER A 50 15.70 46.70 -12.17
N LEU A 51 16.60 46.83 -13.14
CA LEU A 51 17.93 46.27 -13.10
C LEU A 51 18.71 46.93 -11.96
N LEU A 52 19.38 46.11 -11.16
CA LEU A 52 20.28 46.57 -10.12
C LEU A 52 21.48 47.23 -10.83
N HIS A 53 21.43 48.55 -10.99
CA HIS A 53 22.35 49.34 -11.84
C HIS A 53 23.79 49.33 -11.32
N SER A 54 23.99 49.01 -10.04
CA SER A 54 25.32 48.86 -9.46
C SER A 54 25.68 47.39 -9.33
N HIS A 55 26.88 47.05 -9.80
CA HIS A 55 27.51 45.75 -9.58
C HIS A 55 27.48 45.33 -8.10
N LYS A 56 27.56 46.32 -7.19
CA LYS A 56 27.45 46.14 -5.74
C LYS A 56 26.05 45.68 -5.31
N GLN A 57 25.00 46.28 -5.85
CA GLN A 57 23.61 45.92 -5.52
C GLN A 57 23.24 44.54 -6.07
N LYS A 58 23.71 44.20 -7.29
CA LYS A 58 23.56 42.86 -7.87
C LYS A 58 24.24 41.82 -6.99
N TYR A 59 25.47 42.10 -6.56
CA TYR A 59 26.24 41.24 -5.66
C TYR A 59 25.57 41.08 -4.28
N GLU A 60 25.06 42.16 -3.69
CA GLU A 60 24.35 42.12 -2.41
C GLU A 60 23.04 41.32 -2.49
N HIS A 61 22.26 41.51 -3.55
CA HIS A 61 21.03 40.76 -3.78
C HIS A 61 21.30 39.27 -4.02
N GLU A 62 22.33 38.94 -4.82
CA GLU A 62 22.74 37.57 -5.05
C GLU A 62 23.28 36.90 -3.78
N ARG A 63 24.04 37.65 -2.95
CA ARG A 63 24.51 37.19 -1.64
C ARG A 63 23.36 36.95 -0.66
N TYR A 64 22.32 37.79 -0.68
CA TYR A 64 21.11 37.62 0.12
C TYR A 64 20.30 36.40 -0.33
N LYS A 65 20.07 36.24 -1.65
CA LYS A 65 19.37 35.08 -2.23
C LYS A 65 20.10 33.78 -1.93
N ARG A 66 21.43 33.75 -2.13
CA ARG A 66 22.28 32.60 -1.81
C ARG A 66 22.27 32.28 -0.31
N ARG A 67 22.19 33.29 0.57
CA ARG A 67 22.01 33.09 2.02
C ARG A 67 20.66 32.44 2.35
N MET A 68 19.58 32.85 1.68
CA MET A 68 18.24 32.28 1.89
C MET A 68 18.08 30.88 1.28
N GLU A 69 18.72 30.60 0.14
CA GLU A 69 18.70 29.29 -0.54
C GLU A 69 19.63 28.27 0.14
N CYS A 70 20.78 28.69 0.66
CA CYS A 70 21.72 27.84 1.38
C CYS A 70 21.33 27.63 2.86
N GLN A 71 20.27 28.28 3.37
CA GLN A 71 19.74 27.93 4.68
C GLN A 71 19.22 26.49 4.61
N PRO A 72 19.78 25.55 5.38
CA PRO A 72 19.35 24.17 5.34
C PRO A 72 17.91 24.12 5.86
N LYS A 73 16.95 23.92 4.94
CA LYS A 73 15.59 23.57 5.35
C LYS A 73 15.71 22.31 6.20
N SER A 74 15.08 22.33 7.37
CA SER A 74 15.14 21.17 8.26
C SER A 74 14.63 19.93 7.50
N LYS A 75 15.21 18.76 7.80
CA LYS A 75 14.80 17.49 7.18
C LYS A 75 13.27 17.26 7.31
N GLN A 76 12.68 17.79 8.38
CA GLN A 76 11.23 17.75 8.63
C GLN A 76 10.43 18.59 7.63
N ILE A 77 10.89 19.79 7.28
CA ILE A 77 10.21 20.67 6.30
C ILE A 77 10.26 20.05 4.89
N ILE A 78 11.40 19.47 4.52
CA ILE A 78 11.55 18.80 3.22
C ILE A 78 10.62 17.59 3.14
N LYS A 79 10.62 16.75 4.18
CA LYS A 79 9.75 15.56 4.26
C LYS A 79 8.27 15.95 4.21
N ALA A 80 7.86 17.00 4.92
CA ALA A 80 6.48 17.47 4.91
C ALA A 80 6.04 17.97 3.52
N MET A 81 6.87 18.76 2.85
CA MET A 81 6.58 19.25 1.49
C MET A 81 6.54 18.12 0.46
N GLU A 82 7.39 17.09 0.60
CA GLU A 82 7.36 15.90 -0.26
C GLU A 82 6.11 15.05 -0.02
N GLU A 83 5.78 14.80 1.25
CA GLU A 83 4.59 14.05 1.67
C GLU A 83 3.32 14.71 1.14
N GLU A 84 3.22 16.04 1.24
CA GLU A 84 2.10 16.83 0.70
C GLU A 84 1.98 16.68 -0.81
N LYS A 85 3.10 16.84 -1.56
CA LYS A 85 3.10 16.65 -3.02
C LYS A 85 2.74 15.22 -3.41
N ARG A 86 3.21 14.23 -2.64
CA ARG A 86 2.90 12.81 -2.84
C ARG A 86 1.42 12.54 -2.61
N GLN A 87 0.85 13.07 -1.53
CA GLN A 87 -0.57 12.92 -1.22
C GLN A 87 -1.44 13.64 -2.25
N ALA A 88 -1.06 14.85 -2.68
CA ALA A 88 -1.73 15.58 -3.76
C ALA A 88 -1.65 14.87 -5.11
N GLY A 89 -0.60 14.08 -5.36
CA GLY A 89 -0.50 13.21 -6.53
C GLY A 89 -1.36 11.96 -6.40
N LEU A 90 -1.38 11.34 -5.22
CA LEU A 90 -2.17 10.14 -4.93
C LEU A 90 -3.68 10.41 -4.91
N SER A 91 -4.09 11.61 -4.52
CA SER A 91 -5.50 12.03 -4.48
C SER A 91 -6.06 12.32 -5.87
N LYS A 92 -5.23 12.57 -6.88
CA LYS A 92 -5.69 12.80 -8.26
C LYS A 92 -6.19 11.47 -8.84
N PRO A 93 -7.46 11.37 -9.24
CA PRO A 93 -7.98 10.12 -9.77
C PRO A 93 -7.26 9.72 -11.07
N LEU A 94 -7.07 8.41 -11.24
CA LEU A 94 -6.31 7.86 -12.38
C LEU A 94 -6.98 8.13 -13.74
N LEU A 95 -8.30 8.33 -13.75
CA LEU A 95 -9.12 8.50 -14.96
C LEU A 95 -9.32 9.97 -15.38
N ASP A 96 -8.51 10.90 -14.85
CA ASP A 96 -8.61 12.30 -15.24
C ASP A 96 -8.22 12.50 -16.72
N PRO A 97 -9.03 13.20 -17.55
CA PRO A 97 -8.68 13.53 -18.93
C PRO A 97 -7.46 14.47 -19.04
N GLU A 98 -7.14 15.18 -17.96
CA GLU A 98 -5.93 16.00 -17.84
C GLU A 98 -4.66 15.16 -17.58
N ASN A 99 -4.82 13.93 -17.09
CA ASN A 99 -3.69 13.03 -16.87
C ASN A 99 -3.12 12.59 -18.23
N LYS A 100 -1.89 13.05 -18.52
CA LYS A 100 -1.17 12.71 -19.76
C LYS A 100 -1.08 11.20 -19.99
N GLY A 101 -0.97 10.41 -18.91
CA GLY A 101 -0.94 8.94 -18.96
C GLY A 101 -2.29 8.35 -19.36
N PHE A 102 -3.40 8.85 -18.81
CA PHE A 102 -4.74 8.43 -19.21
C PHE A 102 -5.03 8.78 -20.67
N ARG A 103 -4.65 9.98 -21.13
CA ARG A 103 -4.77 10.38 -22.54
C ARG A 103 -3.92 9.53 -23.48
N LEU A 104 -2.74 9.10 -23.04
CA LEU A 104 -1.90 8.15 -23.77
C LEU A 104 -2.56 6.77 -23.85
N LEU A 105 -3.03 6.23 -22.73
CA LEU A 105 -3.77 4.97 -22.65
C LEU A 105 -5.00 4.97 -23.54
N GLN A 106 -5.79 6.05 -23.50
CA GLN A 106 -6.93 6.26 -24.38
C GLN A 106 -6.49 6.18 -25.84
N LYS A 107 -5.45 6.93 -26.23
CA LYS A 107 -4.92 6.90 -27.61
C LYS A 107 -4.38 5.52 -28.04
N MET A 108 -3.89 4.70 -27.13
CA MET A 108 -3.37 3.35 -27.43
C MET A 108 -4.47 2.28 -27.47
N MET A 109 -5.46 2.36 -26.57
CA MET A 109 -6.51 1.35 -26.41
C MET A 109 -7.75 1.63 -27.25
N THR A 110 -8.03 2.89 -27.64
CA THR A 110 -9.17 3.23 -28.50
C THR A 110 -8.83 3.21 -29.99
N LYS A 111 -7.54 3.13 -30.37
CA LYS A 111 -7.08 3.23 -31.77
C LYS A 111 -6.69 1.89 -32.38
N THR A 112 -7.62 0.94 -32.40
CA THR A 112 -7.45 -0.32 -33.14
C THR A 112 -8.62 -0.65 -34.05
N ASN A 113 -9.37 0.31 -34.61
CA ASN A 113 -10.43 -0.03 -35.58
C ASN A 113 -10.68 0.91 -36.77
N ASP A 114 -10.05 2.07 -36.91
CA ASP A 114 -10.48 3.00 -37.98
C ASP A 114 -9.57 3.06 -39.22
N LYS A 115 -8.47 2.29 -39.28
CA LYS A 115 -7.73 1.94 -40.52
C LYS A 115 -6.49 1.09 -40.20
N ILE A 116 -6.63 -0.23 -40.29
CA ILE A 116 -5.59 -1.12 -40.80
C ILE A 116 -6.31 -1.99 -41.82
N GLY A 117 -5.85 -1.92 -43.07
CA GLY A 117 -6.60 -2.35 -44.24
C GLY A 117 -6.85 -3.85 -44.32
N SER A 118 -7.98 -4.19 -44.94
CA SER A 118 -8.17 -5.31 -45.86
C SER A 118 -7.31 -6.57 -45.66
N SER A 119 -7.87 -7.60 -45.04
CA SER A 119 -8.22 -8.88 -45.69
C SER A 119 -8.63 -9.94 -44.66
N SER A 120 -9.63 -10.72 -45.06
CA SER A 120 -10.04 -12.04 -44.54
C SER A 120 -10.56 -12.17 -43.11
N SER A 121 -11.89 -12.37 -43.08
CA SER A 121 -12.61 -13.41 -42.33
C SER A 121 -12.79 -13.29 -40.82
N CYS A 122 -13.93 -13.83 -40.38
CA CYS A 122 -14.43 -14.00 -39.02
C CYS A 122 -15.22 -12.84 -38.41
N ASP A 123 -16.52 -12.93 -38.70
CA ASP A 123 -17.61 -12.94 -37.73
C ASP A 123 -18.30 -11.62 -37.40
N GLN A 124 -19.50 -11.57 -37.98
CA GLN A 124 -20.63 -10.74 -37.61
C GLN A 124 -21.09 -11.08 -36.19
N GLU A 125 -21.60 -10.07 -35.50
CA GLU A 125 -22.51 -10.19 -34.37
C GLU A 125 -21.94 -10.71 -33.04
N THR A 126 -21.26 -9.82 -32.32
CA THR A 126 -21.88 -9.37 -31.07
C THR A 126 -21.85 -7.85 -31.02
N ASN A 127 -23.04 -7.25 -30.99
CA ASN A 127 -23.27 -5.84 -30.71
C ASN A 127 -23.00 -5.55 -29.23
N LEU A 128 -21.89 -6.05 -28.69
CA LEU A 128 -21.35 -5.67 -27.39
C LEU A 128 -20.68 -4.33 -27.62
N LYS A 129 -21.35 -3.26 -27.19
CA LYS A 129 -20.78 -1.90 -27.10
C LYS A 129 -19.32 -2.04 -26.66
N ARG A 130 -18.36 -1.73 -27.56
CA ARG A 130 -16.94 -1.78 -27.22
C ARG A 130 -16.76 -0.93 -25.98
N LYS A 131 -16.33 -1.56 -24.89
CA LYS A 131 -16.24 -0.90 -23.60
C LYS A 131 -15.28 0.28 -23.71
N THR A 132 -15.66 1.42 -23.14
CA THR A 132 -14.77 2.57 -23.10
C THR A 132 -13.51 2.23 -22.28
N VAL A 133 -12.42 2.96 -22.50
CA VAL A 133 -11.19 2.76 -21.71
C VAL A 133 -11.46 2.95 -20.22
N GLU A 134 -12.38 3.85 -19.86
CA GLU A 134 -12.88 4.04 -18.50
C GLU A 134 -13.50 2.75 -17.94
N GLN A 135 -14.39 2.10 -18.70
CA GLN A 135 -15.03 0.85 -18.29
C GLN A 135 -14.01 -0.29 -18.13
N LEU A 136 -13.02 -0.38 -19.02
CA LEU A 136 -11.97 -1.40 -18.92
C LEU A 136 -11.06 -1.20 -17.71
N ILE A 137 -10.69 0.05 -17.39
CA ILE A 137 -9.88 0.39 -16.22
C ILE A 137 -10.66 0.18 -14.92
N MET A 138 -11.95 0.52 -14.91
CA MET A 138 -12.82 0.33 -13.74
C MET A 138 -13.11 -1.14 -13.46
N GLU A 139 -13.31 -1.96 -14.50
CA GLU A 139 -13.44 -3.42 -14.36
C GLU A 139 -12.11 -4.09 -13.96
N ARG A 140 -10.99 -3.65 -14.52
CA ARG A 140 -9.64 -4.12 -14.17
C ARG A 140 -9.01 -3.24 -13.09
N ARG A 141 -9.74 -3.07 -11.98
CA ARG A 141 -9.22 -2.40 -10.78
C ARG A 141 -7.82 -2.96 -10.44
N PRO A 142 -6.89 -2.11 -9.94
CA PRO A 142 -5.58 -2.57 -9.48
C PRO A 142 -5.74 -3.79 -8.56
N ILE A 143 -4.93 -4.82 -8.78
CA ILE A 143 -4.95 -6.02 -7.96
C ILE A 143 -4.39 -5.63 -6.59
N ASP A 144 -5.18 -5.87 -5.54
CA ASP A 144 -4.74 -5.63 -4.18
C ASP A 144 -3.54 -6.53 -3.86
N ILE A 145 -2.46 -5.92 -3.39
CA ILE A 145 -1.25 -6.64 -3.00
C ILE A 145 -1.34 -6.92 -1.50
N GLU A 146 -1.39 -8.20 -1.13
CA GLU A 146 -1.29 -8.62 0.27
C GLU A 146 0.17 -8.55 0.74
N LEU A 147 0.48 -7.54 1.54
CA LEU A 147 1.80 -7.43 2.19
C LEU A 147 1.90 -8.46 3.31
N ARG A 148 2.54 -9.61 3.04
CA ARG A 148 2.77 -10.64 4.06
C ARG A 148 3.83 -10.15 5.05
N ILE A 149 3.39 -9.92 6.29
CA ILE A 149 4.28 -9.51 7.39
C ILE A 149 4.86 -10.77 8.04
N GLY A 150 6.18 -10.96 7.93
CA GLY A 150 6.92 -12.07 8.55
C GLY A 150 7.39 -13.15 7.57
N ARG A 151 8.07 -14.17 8.11
CA ARG A 151 8.72 -15.25 7.34
C ARG A 151 7.96 -16.57 7.39
N LYS A 152 6.62 -16.53 7.40
CA LYS A 152 5.80 -17.74 7.37
C LYS A 152 5.71 -18.27 5.94
N GLY A 153 5.83 -19.59 5.79
CA GLY A 153 5.70 -20.25 4.49
C GLY A 153 4.37 -19.92 3.79
N LEU A 154 4.39 -19.93 2.46
CA LEU A 154 3.16 -19.96 1.65
C LEU A 154 2.34 -21.20 2.06
N GLY A 155 1.05 -21.03 2.32
CA GLY A 155 0.18 -22.12 2.78
C GLY A 155 0.25 -22.49 4.27
N HIS A 156 1.04 -21.78 5.09
CA HIS A 156 1.04 -22.02 6.53
C HIS A 156 -0.34 -21.72 7.15
N GLU A 157 -0.99 -20.63 6.73
CA GLU A 157 -2.29 -20.22 7.27
C GLU A 157 -3.41 -21.19 6.91
N SER A 158 -3.43 -21.72 5.68
CA SER A 158 -4.39 -22.74 5.28
C SER A 158 -4.21 -24.04 6.06
N SER A 159 -2.97 -24.47 6.30
CA SER A 159 -2.68 -25.66 7.13
C SER A 159 -3.17 -25.49 8.58
N VAL A 160 -2.93 -24.34 9.20
CA VAL A 160 -3.40 -24.04 10.57
C VAL A 160 -4.92 -23.99 10.63
N ARG A 161 -5.55 -23.32 9.66
CA ARG A 161 -7.01 -23.27 9.55
C ARG A 161 -7.62 -24.66 9.42
N ASN A 162 -7.08 -25.50 8.55
CA ASN A 162 -7.56 -26.86 8.33
C ASN A 162 -7.41 -27.73 9.58
N LYS A 163 -6.30 -27.63 10.30
CA LYS A 163 -6.11 -28.32 11.59
C LYS A 163 -7.15 -27.91 12.61
N ARG A 164 -7.43 -26.60 12.72
CA ARG A 164 -8.45 -26.06 13.61
C ARG A 164 -9.84 -26.60 13.25
N LEU A 165 -10.24 -26.50 11.99
CA LEU A 165 -11.53 -27.02 11.53
C LEU A 165 -11.69 -28.52 11.81
N LYS A 166 -10.64 -29.31 11.57
CA LYS A 166 -10.65 -30.75 11.88
C LYS A 166 -10.87 -31.02 13.37
N SER A 167 -10.17 -30.28 14.24
CA SER A 167 -10.34 -30.43 15.69
C SER A 167 -11.74 -30.03 16.16
N GLU A 168 -12.33 -28.98 15.57
CA GLU A 168 -13.68 -28.53 15.88
C GLU A 168 -14.73 -29.56 15.44
N SER A 169 -14.56 -30.21 14.28
CA SER A 169 -15.43 -31.30 13.84
C SER A 169 -15.38 -32.49 14.80
N ILE A 170 -14.18 -32.93 15.18
CA ILE A 170 -14.01 -34.05 16.13
C ILE A 170 -14.69 -33.76 17.47
N ASN A 171 -14.54 -32.53 18.00
CA ASN A 171 -15.18 -32.14 19.25
C ASN A 171 -16.72 -32.13 19.14
N LYS A 172 -17.27 -31.71 18.00
CA LYS A 172 -18.72 -31.74 17.75
C LYS A 172 -19.25 -33.18 17.70
N ASP A 173 -18.53 -34.09 17.04
CA ASP A 173 -18.95 -35.48 16.94
C ASP A 173 -18.87 -36.20 18.30
N ASN A 174 -17.82 -35.94 19.09
CA ASN A 174 -17.73 -36.43 20.46
C ASN A 174 -18.89 -35.95 21.34
N LYS A 175 -19.29 -34.68 21.20
CA LYS A 175 -20.44 -34.12 21.93
C LYS A 175 -21.75 -34.82 21.54
N ARG A 176 -22.00 -35.02 20.23
CA ARG A 176 -23.19 -35.74 19.75
C ARG A 176 -23.25 -37.16 20.29
N ASN A 177 -22.12 -37.87 20.29
CA ASN A 177 -22.04 -39.22 20.85
C ASN A 177 -22.37 -39.23 22.35
N PHE A 178 -21.86 -38.25 23.11
CA PHE A 178 -22.18 -38.12 24.53
C PHE A 178 -23.68 -37.87 24.76
N ASP A 179 -24.26 -36.93 24.02
CA ASP A 179 -25.70 -36.61 24.11
C ASP A 179 -26.57 -37.83 23.77
N GLN A 180 -26.17 -38.64 22.78
CA GLN A 180 -26.88 -39.86 22.39
C GLN A 180 -26.81 -40.95 23.47
N ILE A 181 -25.65 -41.15 24.09
CA ILE A 181 -25.48 -42.10 25.20
C ILE A 181 -26.38 -41.73 26.38
N ASP A 182 -26.49 -40.45 26.69
CA ASP A 182 -27.33 -39.98 27.80
C ASP A 182 -28.82 -40.15 27.51
N GLN A 183 -29.27 -39.91 26.28
CA GLN A 183 -30.64 -40.22 25.84
C GLN A 183 -30.96 -41.71 25.94
N ASP A 184 -30.04 -42.58 25.49
CA ASP A 184 -30.22 -44.02 25.56
C ASP A 184 -30.31 -44.52 27.01
N LYS A 185 -29.49 -43.95 27.92
CA LYS A 185 -29.58 -44.24 29.35
C LYS A 185 -30.93 -43.81 29.92
N PHE A 186 -31.38 -42.60 29.59
CA PHE A 186 -32.66 -42.08 30.05
C PHE A 186 -33.83 -42.98 29.61
N LEU A 187 -33.85 -43.36 28.32
CA LEU A 187 -34.85 -44.28 27.77
C LEU A 187 -34.84 -45.66 28.46
N ARG A 188 -33.66 -46.19 28.81
CA ARG A 188 -33.55 -47.45 29.56
C ARG A 188 -34.14 -47.35 30.96
N TYR A 189 -33.87 -46.25 31.68
CA TYR A 189 -34.44 -46.04 33.02
C TYR A 189 -35.96 -45.90 32.97
N GLN A 190 -36.49 -45.15 32.00
CA GLN A 190 -37.94 -45.01 31.84
C GLN A 190 -38.63 -46.35 31.55
N ARG A 191 -38.04 -47.19 30.68
CA ARG A 191 -38.56 -48.53 30.41
C ARG A 191 -38.54 -49.41 31.67
N LEU A 192 -37.48 -49.31 32.47
CA LEU A 192 -37.38 -50.06 33.73
C LEU A 192 -38.48 -49.63 34.71
N GLU A 193 -38.76 -48.33 34.82
CA GLU A 193 -39.83 -47.80 35.68
C GLU A 193 -41.21 -48.28 35.24
N GLN A 194 -41.48 -48.30 33.92
CA GLN A 194 -42.72 -48.86 33.37
C GLN A 194 -42.86 -50.36 33.69
N LEU A 195 -41.78 -51.13 33.54
CA LEU A 195 -41.77 -52.56 33.86
C LEU A 195 -41.98 -52.81 35.36
N ASP A 196 -41.31 -52.06 36.22
CA ASP A 196 -41.49 -52.19 37.68
C ASP A 196 -42.93 -51.89 38.08
N HIS A 197 -43.53 -50.83 37.54
CA HIS A 197 -44.93 -50.50 37.80
C HIS A 197 -45.90 -51.59 37.33
N TYR A 198 -45.70 -52.12 36.12
CA TYR A 198 -46.55 -53.18 35.56
C TYR A 198 -46.48 -54.47 36.38
N VAL A 199 -45.28 -54.91 36.75
CA VAL A 199 -45.10 -56.17 37.47
C VAL A 199 -45.59 -56.07 38.93
N ARG A 200 -45.48 -54.90 39.55
CA ARG A 200 -46.02 -54.64 40.90
C ARG A 200 -47.55 -54.56 40.95
N SER A 201 -48.17 -53.95 39.93
CA SER A 201 -49.63 -53.80 39.87
C SER A 201 -50.33 -55.10 39.46
N GLU A 202 -49.82 -55.79 38.43
CA GLU A 202 -50.52 -56.94 37.83
C GLU A 202 -50.15 -58.27 38.50
N TYR A 203 -48.90 -58.43 38.93
CA TYR A 203 -48.38 -59.71 39.47
C TYR A 203 -48.01 -59.66 40.96
N PHE A 204 -48.15 -58.49 41.59
CA PHE A 204 -47.71 -58.23 42.96
C PHE A 204 -46.27 -58.69 43.21
N TYR A 205 -45.37 -58.44 42.25
CA TYR A 205 -43.98 -58.86 42.34
C TYR A 205 -43.06 -57.64 42.36
N CYS A 206 -42.10 -57.64 43.29
CA CYS A 206 -41.07 -56.61 43.36
C CYS A 206 -39.78 -57.10 42.71
N LEU A 207 -39.32 -56.40 41.66
CA LEU A 207 -38.07 -56.73 40.97
C LEU A 207 -36.83 -56.58 41.86
N TRP A 208 -36.89 -55.71 42.86
CA TRP A 208 -35.78 -55.41 43.78
C TRP A 208 -35.71 -56.39 44.95
N CYS A 209 -36.84 -56.78 45.55
CA CYS A 209 -36.88 -57.82 46.58
C CYS A 209 -36.70 -59.23 46.00
N GLY A 210 -37.03 -59.42 44.72
CA GLY A 210 -36.97 -60.73 44.06
C GLY A 210 -38.06 -61.71 44.52
N CYS A 211 -39.19 -61.23 45.03
CA CYS A 211 -40.29 -62.05 45.53
C CYS A 211 -41.67 -61.53 45.10
N ARG A 212 -42.63 -62.45 45.10
CA ARG A 212 -44.06 -62.21 44.85
C ARG A 212 -44.81 -62.13 46.17
N TYR A 213 -45.78 -61.24 46.23
CA TYR A 213 -46.67 -60.99 47.36
C TYR A 213 -48.08 -61.48 47.04
N ASP A 214 -48.88 -61.75 48.06
CA ASP A 214 -50.19 -62.40 47.88
C ASP A 214 -51.30 -61.40 47.53
N SER A 215 -51.13 -60.12 47.92
CA SER A 215 -52.09 -59.06 47.65
C SER A 215 -51.40 -57.70 47.49
N ASN A 216 -52.14 -56.69 47.00
CA ASN A 216 -51.60 -55.34 46.84
C ASN A 216 -51.25 -54.70 48.20
N ASP A 217 -52.07 -54.92 49.22
CA ASP A 217 -51.83 -54.40 50.58
C ASP A 217 -50.58 -55.04 51.20
N ASP A 218 -50.41 -56.36 51.01
CA ASP A 218 -49.23 -57.11 51.44
C ASP A 218 -47.93 -56.60 50.78
N LEU A 219 -48.01 -56.25 49.50
CA LEU A 219 -46.89 -55.63 48.77
C LEU A 219 -46.54 -54.25 49.34
N ILE A 220 -47.52 -53.44 49.73
CA ILE A 220 -47.28 -52.07 50.24
C ILE A 220 -46.67 -52.12 51.66
N ASP A 221 -47.17 -53.02 52.50
CA ASP A 221 -46.75 -53.09 53.90
C ASP A 221 -45.39 -53.77 54.08
N ASN A 222 -45.07 -54.77 53.24
CA ASN A 222 -43.86 -55.59 53.40
C ASN A 222 -42.71 -55.21 52.45
N CYS A 223 -42.96 -54.44 51.38
CA CYS A 223 -41.90 -54.01 50.45
C CYS A 223 -41.33 -52.65 50.87
N PRO A 224 -39.99 -52.51 51.00
CA PRO A 224 -39.38 -51.29 51.53
C PRO A 224 -39.46 -50.09 50.57
N GLY A 225 -39.87 -50.29 49.30
CA GLY A 225 -40.22 -49.20 48.40
C GLY A 225 -40.36 -49.62 46.93
N ASN A 226 -40.37 -48.66 46.01
CA ASN A 226 -40.48 -48.89 44.55
C ASN A 226 -39.21 -48.52 43.77
N THR A 227 -38.16 -48.06 44.45
CA THR A 227 -36.90 -47.73 43.81
C THR A 227 -35.78 -48.62 44.33
N ARG A 228 -34.74 -48.81 43.50
CA ARG A 228 -33.54 -49.54 43.89
C ARG A 228 -32.89 -49.00 45.17
N GLN A 229 -33.02 -47.71 45.45
CA GLN A 229 -32.37 -47.07 46.59
C GLN A 229 -33.03 -47.42 47.93
N LEU A 230 -34.26 -47.92 47.89
CA LEU A 230 -35.05 -48.27 49.07
C LEU A 230 -34.91 -49.75 49.46
N HIS A 231 -34.14 -50.54 48.70
CA HIS A 231 -33.90 -51.96 48.93
C HIS A 231 -32.39 -52.22 49.08
#